data_AF-A0A2G2MSP7-F1
#
_entry.id   AF-A0A2G2MSP7-F1
#
_cell.length_a   1.000
_cell.length_b   1.000
_cell.length_c   1.000
_cell.angle_alpha   90.00
_cell.angle_beta   90.00
_cell.angle_gamma   90.00
#
_symmetry.space_group_name_H-M   'P 1'
#
loop_
_entity.id
_entity.type
_entity.pdbx_description
1 polymer ?
#
loop_
_entity_poly.entity_id
_entity_poly.type
_entity_poly.pdbx_seq_one_letter_code
_entity_poly.pdbx_strand_id
1 'polypeptide(L)'
;MGTNCMRIGIAGAGGIGSNVAMLLTRAGFAKFTIVDFDNLESSNLNRQFYFEDQLGKPKIKSLVINLKRINKDIDLRIHNEKLEKENIKQIFYDCDVMVEAFDKKEYKSMLIEECLATKKMIVSASGIGGTDLTNIQTKTMMKKLHIIGDFETDISEYKAYSTKVTIVAAMMANIIIQNFED
;
A
#
# COMPACT_ATOMS: atom_id res chain seq x y z
N MET A 1 15.80 -20.20 0.74
CA MET A 1 14.80 -19.16 0.43
C MET A 1 15.58 -17.89 0.14
N GLY A 2 15.82 -17.61 -1.14
CA GLY A 2 16.72 -16.54 -1.56
C GLY A 2 16.24 -15.20 -1.01
N THR A 3 17.16 -14.40 -0.50
CA THR A 3 16.94 -13.00 -0.14
C THR A 3 16.34 -12.29 -1.35
N ASN A 4 15.04 -12.03 -1.32
CA ASN A 4 14.32 -11.40 -2.41
C ASN A 4 14.95 -10.01 -2.65
N CYS A 5 15.56 -9.80 -3.82
CA CYS A 5 16.34 -8.59 -4.08
C CYS A 5 15.46 -7.35 -4.27
N MET A 6 14.16 -7.58 -4.49
CA MET A 6 13.14 -6.61 -4.81
C MET A 6 12.85 -5.60 -3.70
N ARG A 7 12.69 -4.34 -4.08
CA ARG A 7 12.22 -3.26 -3.20
C ARG A 7 10.81 -2.82 -3.58
N ILE A 8 9.90 -2.89 -2.60
CA ILE A 8 8.50 -2.49 -2.76
C ILE A 8 8.33 -1.05 -2.30
N GLY A 9 7.89 -0.16 -3.20
CA GLY A 9 7.47 1.19 -2.86
C GLY A 9 6.01 1.22 -2.45
N ILE A 10 5.69 1.84 -1.32
CA ILE A 10 4.31 2.01 -0.83
C ILE A 10 4.04 3.49 -0.60
N ALA A 11 3.08 4.01 -1.35
CA ALA A 11 2.63 5.40 -1.27
C ALA A 11 1.32 5.47 -0.47
N GLY A 12 1.43 5.88 0.80
CA GLY A 12 0.35 5.87 1.78
C GLY A 12 0.44 4.68 2.74
N ALA A 13 0.36 4.95 4.04
CA ALA A 13 0.39 3.99 5.13
C ALA A 13 -0.98 3.88 5.83
N GLY A 14 -2.07 4.15 5.11
CA GLY A 14 -3.44 4.00 5.56
C GLY A 14 -3.95 2.55 5.55
N GLY A 15 -5.24 2.36 5.30
CA GLY A 15 -5.88 1.03 5.34
C GLY A 15 -5.29 0.05 4.36
N ILE A 16 -5.11 0.45 3.11
CA ILE A 16 -4.52 -0.41 2.08
C ILE A 16 -3.02 -0.59 2.34
N GLY A 17 -2.26 0.50 2.38
CA GLY A 17 -0.79 0.41 2.41
C GLY A 17 -0.23 -0.28 3.64
N SER A 18 -0.78 -0.02 4.85
CA SER A 18 -0.31 -0.69 6.08
C SER A 18 -0.58 -2.20 6.07
N ASN A 19 -1.74 -2.64 5.55
CA ASN A 19 -2.07 -4.05 5.42
C ASN A 19 -1.27 -4.73 4.31
N VAL A 20 -1.05 -4.08 3.16
CA VAL A 20 -0.18 -4.61 2.09
C VAL A 20 1.25 -4.82 2.62
N ALA A 21 1.82 -3.82 3.32
CA ALA A 21 3.15 -3.93 3.92
C ALA A 21 3.24 -5.10 4.92
N MET A 22 2.23 -5.25 5.78
CA MET A 22 2.13 -6.34 6.73
C MET A 22 2.10 -7.70 6.03
N LEU A 23 1.23 -7.88 5.04
CA LEU A 23 1.04 -9.14 4.33
C LEU A 23 2.29 -9.55 3.56
N LEU A 24 2.92 -8.61 2.83
CA LEU A 24 4.17 -8.86 2.11
C LEU A 24 5.32 -9.20 3.05
N THR A 25 5.41 -8.52 4.19
CA THR A 25 6.42 -8.84 5.22
C THR A 25 6.25 -10.28 5.72
N ARG A 26 5.00 -10.72 5.96
CA ARG A 26 4.70 -12.10 6.35
C ARG A 26 4.99 -13.11 5.24
N ALA A 27 4.89 -12.69 3.98
CA ALA A 27 5.24 -13.50 2.81
C ALA A 27 6.76 -13.56 2.55
N GLY A 28 7.60 -12.92 3.38
CA GLY A 28 9.06 -12.98 3.28
C GLY A 28 9.70 -11.86 2.44
N PHE A 29 8.92 -10.88 1.98
CA PHE A 29 9.49 -9.66 1.40
C PHE A 29 10.15 -8.83 2.51
N ALA A 30 11.36 -8.34 2.25
CA ALA A 30 12.18 -7.72 3.28
C ALA A 30 12.57 -6.26 2.99
N LYS A 31 12.41 -5.76 1.77
CA LYS A 31 12.84 -4.41 1.40
C LYS A 31 11.66 -3.54 1.00
N PHE A 32 11.43 -2.46 1.75
CA PHE A 32 10.32 -1.55 1.52
C PHE A 32 10.77 -0.09 1.57
N THR A 33 10.20 0.72 0.68
CA THR A 33 10.25 2.18 0.76
C THR A 33 8.83 2.67 1.00
N ILE A 34 8.55 3.31 2.14
CA ILE A 34 7.19 3.69 2.54
C ILE A 34 7.12 5.20 2.79
N VAL A 35 6.10 5.84 2.22
CA VAL A 35 5.84 7.27 2.34
C VAL A 35 4.46 7.51 2.93
N ASP A 36 4.38 8.26 4.02
CA ASP A 36 3.14 8.78 4.59
C ASP A 36 3.50 9.96 5.51
N PHE A 37 2.62 10.94 5.65
CA PHE A 37 2.85 12.16 6.43
C PHE A 37 1.90 12.31 7.62
N ASP A 38 0.90 11.43 7.75
CA ASP A 38 -0.14 11.56 8.75
C ASP A 38 0.31 11.01 10.12
N ASN A 39 -0.35 11.51 11.16
CA ASN A 39 -0.33 10.89 12.48
C ASN A 39 -1.51 9.92 12.65
N LEU A 40 -1.39 9.03 13.62
CA LEU A 40 -2.44 8.06 13.95
C LEU A 40 -3.58 8.69 14.75
N GLU A 41 -4.80 8.46 14.27
CA GLU A 41 -6.04 8.83 14.94
C GLU A 41 -6.85 7.59 15.35
N SER A 42 -7.72 7.74 16.35
CA SER A 42 -8.59 6.63 16.80
C SER A 42 -9.47 6.07 15.68
N SER A 43 -9.90 6.94 14.77
CA SER A 43 -10.67 6.60 13.56
C SER A 43 -9.94 5.66 12.59
N ASN A 44 -8.63 5.49 12.75
CA ASN A 44 -7.78 4.66 11.90
C ASN A 44 -7.72 3.21 12.38
N LEU A 45 -7.87 2.96 13.69
CA LEU A 45 -7.68 1.64 14.30
C LEU A 45 -8.66 0.58 13.80
N ASN A 46 -9.80 0.99 13.26
CA ASN A 46 -10.83 0.06 12.79
C ASN A 46 -10.45 -0.74 11.53
N ARG A 47 -9.41 -0.33 10.78
CA ARG A 47 -9.06 -0.93 9.47
C ARG A 47 -7.60 -0.87 9.07
N GLN A 48 -6.76 -0.16 9.82
CA GLN A 48 -5.34 0.02 9.54
C GLN A 48 -4.49 -0.85 10.48
N PHE A 49 -3.29 -1.26 10.07
CA PHE A 49 -2.42 -2.12 10.87
C PHE A 49 -1.68 -1.35 11.97
N TYR A 50 -2.44 -0.84 12.95
CA TYR A 50 -1.98 -0.05 14.08
C TYR A 50 -2.71 -0.41 15.37
N PHE A 51 -2.15 0.01 16.50
CA PHE A 51 -2.64 -0.34 17.83
C PHE A 51 -2.89 0.91 18.69
N GLU A 52 -3.70 0.76 19.73
CA GLU A 52 -4.15 1.86 20.60
C GLU A 52 -2.99 2.59 21.29
N ASP A 53 -1.93 1.89 21.67
CA ASP A 53 -0.71 2.46 22.27
C ASP A 53 0.11 3.32 21.29
N GLN A 54 -0.32 3.42 20.02
CA GLN A 54 0.34 4.16 18.96
C GLN A 54 -0.38 5.46 18.59
N LEU A 55 -1.53 5.77 19.20
CA LEU A 55 -2.29 6.98 18.92
C LEU A 55 -1.45 8.26 19.09
N GLY A 56 -1.64 9.21 18.17
CA GLY A 56 -0.89 10.48 18.13
C GLY A 56 0.54 10.37 17.55
N LYS A 57 1.07 9.17 17.29
CA LYS A 57 2.39 8.98 16.68
C LYS A 57 2.29 9.02 15.14
N PRO A 58 3.38 9.39 14.43
CA PRO A 58 3.42 9.30 12.96
C PRO A 58 3.16 7.88 12.47
N LYS A 59 2.26 7.72 11.48
CA LYS A 59 1.87 6.42 10.92
C LYS A 59 3.08 5.60 10.50
N ILE A 60 4.01 6.21 9.75
CA ILE A 60 5.21 5.50 9.28
C ILE A 60 6.07 4.95 10.41
N LYS A 61 6.19 5.66 11.54
CA LYS A 61 7.05 5.24 12.65
C LYS A 61 6.41 4.06 13.39
N SER A 62 5.10 4.13 13.58
CA SER A 62 4.30 3.04 14.13
C SER A 62 4.32 1.82 13.22
N LEU A 63 4.25 2.01 11.91
CA LEU A 63 4.32 0.91 10.94
C LEU A 63 5.69 0.22 10.98
N VAL A 64 6.80 0.98 11.07
CA VAL A 64 8.14 0.39 11.25
C VAL A 64 8.20 -0.51 12.47
N ILE A 65 7.67 -0.05 13.60
CA ILE A 65 7.62 -0.86 14.84
C ILE A 65 6.82 -2.14 14.60
N ASN A 66 5.65 -2.03 13.96
CA ASN A 66 4.77 -3.16 13.72
C ASN A 66 5.39 -4.18 12.77
N LEU A 67 6.00 -3.73 11.68
CA LEU A 67 6.67 -4.61 10.72
C LEU A 67 7.91 -5.29 11.32
N LYS A 68 8.69 -4.58 12.15
CA LYS A 68 9.85 -5.17 12.86
C LYS A 68 9.48 -6.22 13.89
N ARG A 69 8.24 -6.21 14.41
CA ARG A 69 7.71 -7.31 15.24
C ARG A 69 7.45 -8.59 14.43
N ILE A 70 7.24 -8.46 13.11
CA ILE A 70 7.06 -9.60 12.20
C ILE A 70 8.40 -10.11 11.70
N ASN A 71 9.26 -9.21 11.22
CA ASN A 71 10.60 -9.52 10.72
C ASN A 71 11.59 -8.46 11.21
N LYS A 72 12.50 -8.85 12.12
CA LYS A 72 13.48 -7.93 12.72
C LYS A 72 14.51 -7.41 11.70
N ASP A 73 14.79 -8.20 10.66
CA ASP A 73 15.82 -7.94 9.66
C ASP A 73 15.27 -7.23 8.40
N ILE A 74 14.03 -6.74 8.48
CA ILE A 74 13.40 -5.96 7.41
C ILE A 74 14.16 -4.64 7.15
N ASP A 75 14.48 -4.39 5.89
CA ASP A 75 15.10 -3.17 5.37
C ASP A 75 14.01 -2.16 4.98
N LEU A 76 13.77 -1.20 5.87
CA LEU A 76 12.75 -0.17 5.74
C LEU A 76 13.39 1.20 5.46
N ARG A 77 13.08 1.78 4.31
CA ARG A 77 13.29 3.20 4.00
C ARG A 77 11.98 3.94 4.20
N ILE A 78 11.95 4.92 5.08
CA ILE A 78 10.73 5.62 5.44
C ILE A 78 10.85 7.11 5.22
N HIS A 79 9.78 7.71 4.73
CA HIS A 79 9.70 9.13 4.39
C HIS A 79 8.46 9.72 5.08
N ASN A 80 8.69 10.62 6.05
CA ASN A 80 7.64 11.34 6.79
C ASN A 80 7.26 12.63 6.09
N GLU A 81 6.88 12.54 4.83
CA GLU A 81 6.64 13.69 4.00
C GLU A 81 5.47 13.44 3.06
N LYS A 82 4.85 14.53 2.62
CA LYS A 82 3.78 14.45 1.65
C LYS A 82 4.38 14.10 0.30
N LEU A 83 3.72 13.18 -0.40
CA LEU A 83 4.13 12.83 -1.75
C LEU A 83 3.65 13.91 -2.72
N GLU A 84 4.58 14.48 -3.46
CA GLU A 84 4.35 15.52 -4.46
C GLU A 84 5.03 15.08 -5.76
N LYS A 85 4.62 15.64 -6.90
CA LYS A 85 5.12 15.23 -8.22
C LYS A 85 6.65 15.25 -8.31
N GLU A 86 7.26 16.22 -7.65
CA GLU A 86 8.70 16.49 -7.68
C GLU A 86 9.51 15.44 -6.90
N ASN A 87 8.93 14.83 -5.86
CA ASN A 87 9.65 13.88 -4.99
C ASN A 87 9.38 12.41 -5.31
N ILE A 88 8.32 12.07 -6.05
CA ILE A 88 7.97 10.68 -6.41
C ILE A 88 9.15 9.92 -7.00
N LYS A 89 9.76 10.50 -8.05
CA LYS A 89 10.84 9.83 -8.79
C LYS A 89 12.07 9.60 -7.92
N GLN A 90 12.40 10.57 -7.06
CA GLN A 90 13.54 10.48 -6.17
C GLN A 90 13.30 9.47 -5.06
N ILE A 91 12.12 9.46 -4.44
CA ILE A 91 11.83 8.57 -3.31
C ILE A 91 11.77 7.11 -3.77
N PHE A 92 11.13 6.85 -4.90
CA PHE A 92 10.89 5.49 -5.39
C PHE A 92 11.84 5.06 -6.50
N TYR A 93 12.99 5.73 -6.67
CA TYR A 93 13.88 5.52 -7.82
C TYR A 93 14.28 4.05 -8.00
N ASP A 94 14.60 3.35 -6.92
CA ASP A 94 15.07 1.95 -6.90
C ASP A 94 14.00 0.93 -6.51
N CYS A 95 12.73 1.33 -6.45
CA CYS A 95 11.64 0.39 -6.28
C CYS A 95 11.36 -0.35 -7.60
N ASP A 96 11.04 -1.63 -7.50
CA ASP A 96 10.62 -2.48 -8.63
C ASP A 96 9.09 -2.50 -8.78
N VAL A 97 8.39 -2.34 -7.66
CA VAL A 97 6.93 -2.33 -7.55
C VAL A 97 6.48 -1.08 -6.82
N MET A 98 5.37 -0.51 -7.27
CA MET A 98 4.68 0.60 -6.62
C MET A 98 3.29 0.19 -6.18
N VAL A 99 3.05 0.27 -4.87
CA VAL A 99 1.74 0.14 -4.24
C VAL A 99 1.19 1.54 -4.06
N GLU A 100 0.09 1.82 -4.75
CA GLU A 100 -0.69 3.04 -4.62
C GLU A 100 -1.80 2.82 -3.58
N ALA A 101 -1.76 3.60 -2.49
CA ALA A 101 -2.68 3.47 -1.37
C ALA A 101 -3.21 4.83 -0.90
N PHE A 102 -3.39 5.78 -1.82
CA PHE A 102 -3.99 7.08 -1.55
C PHE A 102 -5.52 7.02 -1.58
N ASP A 103 -6.12 7.82 -0.72
CA ASP A 103 -7.58 7.97 -0.64
C ASP A 103 -8.13 8.91 -1.72
N LYS A 104 -7.28 9.76 -2.31
CA LYS A 104 -7.69 10.83 -3.25
C LYS A 104 -7.32 10.49 -4.69
N LYS A 105 -8.31 10.58 -5.57
CA LYS A 105 -8.19 10.29 -7.02
C LYS A 105 -7.07 11.08 -7.70
N GLU A 106 -6.86 12.34 -7.32
CA GLU A 106 -5.81 13.21 -7.84
C GLU A 106 -4.40 12.63 -7.62
N TYR A 107 -4.11 12.19 -6.39
CA TYR A 107 -2.82 11.60 -6.01
C TYR A 107 -2.59 10.24 -6.67
N LYS A 108 -3.66 9.47 -6.84
CA LYS A 108 -3.65 8.21 -7.57
C LYS A 108 -3.25 8.42 -9.03
N SER A 109 -3.91 9.34 -9.74
CA SER A 109 -3.56 9.66 -11.12
C SER A 109 -2.12 10.17 -11.23
N MET A 110 -1.69 11.07 -10.33
CA MET A 110 -0.33 11.58 -10.29
C MET A 110 0.71 10.47 -10.17
N LEU A 111 0.54 9.53 -9.23
CA LEU A 111 1.49 8.44 -9.04
C LEU A 111 1.53 7.51 -10.25
N ILE A 112 0.35 7.17 -10.79
CA ILE A 112 0.25 6.31 -11.98
C ILE A 112 0.97 6.97 -13.15
N GLU A 113 0.70 8.24 -13.46
CA GLU A 113 1.34 8.98 -14.56
C GLU A 113 2.86 9.03 -14.42
N GLU A 114 3.37 9.38 -13.24
CA GLU A 114 4.82 9.44 -12.99
C GLU A 114 5.50 8.06 -13.09
N CYS A 115 4.78 7.00 -12.73
CA CYS A 115 5.31 5.64 -12.80
C CYS A 115 5.06 4.95 -14.15
N LEU A 116 4.10 5.41 -14.96
CA LEU A 116 3.72 4.79 -16.24
C LEU A 116 4.89 4.77 -17.22
N ALA A 117 5.73 5.81 -17.24
CA ALA A 117 6.92 5.89 -18.08
C ALA A 117 8.10 5.00 -17.60
N THR A 118 8.01 4.42 -16.40
CA THR A 118 9.06 3.55 -15.84
C THR A 118 8.86 2.08 -16.25
N LYS A 119 9.67 1.15 -15.73
CA LYS A 119 9.42 -0.30 -15.85
C LYS A 119 8.72 -0.89 -14.63
N LYS A 120 8.39 -0.07 -13.62
CA LYS A 120 7.89 -0.51 -12.31
C LYS A 120 6.47 -1.08 -12.39
N MET A 121 6.22 -2.26 -11.85
CA MET A 121 4.84 -2.72 -11.68
C MET A 121 4.08 -1.75 -10.77
N ILE A 122 2.81 -1.49 -11.06
CA ILE A 122 1.95 -0.63 -10.26
C ILE A 122 0.74 -1.44 -9.81
N VAL A 123 0.47 -1.44 -8.51
CA VAL A 123 -0.67 -2.11 -7.90
C VAL A 123 -1.45 -1.08 -7.10
N SER A 124 -2.73 -0.92 -7.39
CA SER A 124 -3.58 0.17 -6.87
C SER A 124 -4.94 -0.34 -6.41
N ALA A 125 -5.59 0.38 -5.49
CA ALA A 125 -6.94 0.09 -5.02
C ALA A 125 -7.97 1.06 -5.64
N SER A 126 -9.17 0.59 -5.95
CA SER A 126 -10.30 1.43 -6.38
C SER A 126 -11.61 0.81 -5.95
N GLY A 127 -12.41 1.48 -5.13
CA GLY A 127 -13.67 0.87 -4.69
C GLY A 127 -13.56 0.04 -3.43
N ILE A 128 -13.20 0.68 -2.31
CA ILE A 128 -12.96 0.00 -1.02
C ILE A 128 -14.03 0.33 0.04
N GLY A 129 -15.07 1.08 -0.35
CA GLY A 129 -16.15 1.51 0.52
C GLY A 129 -17.23 0.43 0.67
N GLY A 130 -17.94 0.47 1.79
CA GLY A 130 -19.10 -0.39 2.02
C GLY A 130 -18.72 -1.83 2.40
N THR A 131 -19.74 -2.68 2.42
CA THR A 131 -19.63 -4.06 2.93
C THR A 131 -19.72 -5.12 1.84
N ASP A 132 -20.07 -4.73 0.61
CA ASP A 132 -20.15 -5.68 -0.49
C ASP A 132 -18.76 -6.16 -0.92
N LEU A 133 -18.59 -7.47 -0.91
CA LEU A 133 -17.37 -8.18 -1.27
C LEU A 133 -17.53 -8.96 -2.58
N THR A 134 -18.74 -9.10 -3.13
CA THR A 134 -19.00 -10.00 -4.26
C THR A 134 -18.48 -9.46 -5.59
N ASN A 135 -18.31 -8.14 -5.68
CA ASN A 135 -17.90 -7.45 -6.91
C ASN A 135 -16.42 -7.03 -6.94
N ILE A 136 -15.61 -7.48 -5.97
CA ILE A 136 -14.18 -7.18 -5.94
C ILE A 136 -13.48 -7.95 -7.07
N GLN A 137 -12.81 -7.22 -7.96
CA GLN A 137 -12.13 -7.78 -9.12
C GLN A 137 -10.81 -7.08 -9.39
N THR A 138 -9.98 -7.69 -10.24
CA THR A 138 -8.70 -7.12 -10.70
C THR A 138 -8.83 -6.69 -12.16
N LYS A 139 -8.54 -5.42 -12.45
CA LYS A 139 -8.37 -4.92 -13.82
C LYS A 139 -6.88 -4.69 -14.10
N THR A 140 -6.36 -5.31 -15.16
CA THR A 140 -4.94 -5.22 -15.55
C THR A 140 -4.80 -4.48 -16.86
N MET A 141 -3.88 -3.51 -16.91
CA MET A 141 -3.55 -2.72 -18.10
C MET A 141 -2.05 -2.83 -18.41
N MET A 142 -1.72 -3.02 -19.69
CA MET A 142 -0.34 -3.07 -20.20
C MET A 142 0.58 -4.06 -19.45
N LYS A 143 0.01 -5.10 -18.82
CA LYS A 143 0.69 -6.08 -17.94
C LYS A 143 1.49 -5.47 -16.78
N LYS A 144 1.27 -4.20 -16.46
CA LYS A 144 2.09 -3.42 -15.52
C LYS A 144 1.25 -2.71 -14.47
N LEU A 145 0.03 -2.28 -14.83
CA LEU A 145 -0.88 -1.61 -13.92
C LEU A 145 -2.01 -2.56 -13.54
N HIS A 146 -2.10 -2.89 -12.26
CA HIS A 146 -3.14 -3.73 -11.69
C HIS A 146 -3.96 -2.89 -10.71
N ILE A 147 -5.26 -2.78 -10.94
CA ILE A 147 -6.18 -2.07 -10.06
C ILE A 147 -7.15 -3.09 -9.48
N ILE A 148 -7.32 -3.06 -8.16
CA ILE A 148 -8.15 -4.01 -7.41
C ILE A 148 -9.26 -3.27 -6.68
N GLY A 149 -10.47 -3.81 -6.71
CA GLY A 149 -11.61 -3.37 -5.89
C GLY A 149 -12.93 -3.51 -6.64
N ASP A 150 -13.97 -2.82 -6.19
CA ASP A 150 -15.30 -2.91 -6.83
C ASP A 150 -15.51 -1.88 -7.96
N PHE A 151 -14.66 -0.86 -8.06
CA PHE A 151 -14.75 0.23 -9.04
C PHE A 151 -16.02 1.11 -8.98
N GLU A 152 -16.85 0.95 -7.95
CA GLU A 152 -18.14 1.62 -7.80
C GLU A 152 -18.19 2.49 -6.54
N THR A 153 -17.67 2.00 -5.41
CA THR A 153 -17.83 2.67 -4.12
C THR A 153 -16.73 3.68 -3.82
N ASP A 154 -17.09 4.83 -3.27
CA ASP A 154 -16.12 5.84 -2.82
C ASP A 154 -16.18 5.99 -1.29
N ILE A 155 -15.01 6.13 -0.65
CA ILE A 155 -14.95 6.25 0.82
C ILE A 155 -15.50 7.58 1.34
N SER A 156 -15.71 8.56 0.45
CA SER A 156 -16.43 9.81 0.76
C SER A 156 -17.93 9.59 0.98
N GLU A 157 -18.50 8.53 0.40
CA GLU A 157 -19.91 8.17 0.50
C GLU A 157 -20.14 6.95 1.40
N TYR A 158 -19.18 6.03 1.43
CA TYR A 158 -19.29 4.76 2.14
C TYR A 158 -18.19 4.59 3.19
N LYS A 159 -18.55 4.02 4.35
CA LYS A 159 -17.55 3.65 5.36
C LYS A 159 -16.61 2.57 4.81
N ALA A 160 -15.31 2.74 5.03
CA ALA A 160 -14.32 1.70 4.77
C ALA A 160 -14.28 0.70 5.93
N TYR A 161 -14.72 -0.53 5.68
CA TYR A 161 -14.70 -1.62 6.66
C TYR A 161 -13.43 -2.47 6.52
N SER A 162 -12.90 -2.96 7.64
CA SER A 162 -11.67 -3.77 7.67
C SER A 162 -11.73 -4.98 6.75
N THR A 163 -12.87 -5.66 6.64
CA THR A 163 -13.04 -6.84 5.78
C THR A 163 -12.74 -6.53 4.32
N LYS A 164 -13.37 -5.49 3.76
CA LYS A 164 -13.18 -5.08 2.37
C LYS A 164 -11.78 -4.53 2.12
N VAL A 165 -11.30 -3.66 3.02
CA VAL A 165 -9.93 -3.12 2.95
C VAL A 165 -8.89 -4.25 2.96
N THR A 166 -9.07 -5.25 3.83
CA THR A 166 -8.14 -6.37 3.97
C THR A 166 -8.19 -7.29 2.75
N ILE A 167 -9.36 -7.59 2.19
CA ILE A 167 -9.47 -8.41 0.97
C ILE A 167 -8.78 -7.71 -0.21
N VAL A 168 -9.05 -6.42 -0.40
CA VAL A 168 -8.38 -5.65 -1.47
C VAL A 168 -6.87 -5.61 -1.26
N ALA A 169 -6.41 -5.31 -0.04
CA ALA A 169 -4.98 -5.33 0.29
C ALA A 169 -4.34 -6.72 0.09
N ALA A 170 -5.04 -7.80 0.42
CA ALA A 170 -4.57 -9.16 0.23
C ALA A 170 -4.48 -9.53 -1.25
N MET A 171 -5.46 -9.16 -2.07
CA MET A 171 -5.40 -9.35 -3.52
C MET A 171 -4.26 -8.54 -4.15
N MET A 172 -4.04 -7.30 -3.69
CA MET A 172 -2.89 -6.49 -4.12
C MET A 172 -1.55 -7.17 -3.76
N ALA A 173 -1.39 -7.61 -2.51
CA ALA A 173 -0.20 -8.34 -2.09
C ALA A 173 -0.01 -9.65 -2.86
N ASN A 174 -1.09 -10.38 -3.15
CA ASN A 174 -1.04 -11.63 -3.91
C ASN A 174 -0.58 -11.41 -5.36
N ILE A 175 -1.02 -10.34 -6.03
CA ILE A 175 -0.53 -9.98 -7.37
C ILE A 175 0.98 -9.76 -7.34
N ILE A 176 1.48 -9.05 -6.33
CA ILE A 176 2.92 -8.86 -6.15
C ILE A 176 3.59 -10.23 -6.00
N ILE A 177 3.16 -11.04 -5.04
CA ILE A 177 3.73 -12.39 -4.79
C ILE A 177 3.78 -13.25 -6.06
N GLN A 178 2.67 -13.34 -6.80
CA GLN A 178 2.57 -14.16 -8.01
C GLN A 178 3.57 -13.75 -9.10
N ASN A 179 3.88 -12.46 -9.22
CA ASN A 179 4.84 -11.99 -10.22
C ASN A 179 6.31 -12.18 -9.81
N PHE A 180 6.57 -12.83 -8.66
CA PHE A 180 7.92 -13.11 -8.15
C PHE A 180 8.18 -14.58 -7.82
N GLU A 181 7.16 -15.44 -7.86
CA GLU A 181 7.36 -16.90 -7.76
C GLU A 181 7.68 -17.56 -9.12
N ASP A 182 7.55 -16.81 -10.22
CA ASP A 182 7.93 -17.20 -11.59
C ASP A 182 9.38 -16.79 -11.93
#